data_AF-A0A949I6D7-F1
#
_entry.id   AF-A0A949I6D7-F1
#
_cell.length_a   1.000
_cell.length_b   1.000
_cell.length_c   1.000
_cell.angle_alpha   90.00
_cell.angle_beta   90.00
_cell.angle_gamma   90.00
#
_symmetry.space_group_name_H-M   'P 1'
#
loop_
_entity.id
_entity.type
_entity.pdbx_description
1 polymer ?
#
loop_
_entity_poly.entity_id
_entity_poly.type
_entity_poly.pdbx_seq_one_letter_code
_entity_poly.pdbx_strand_id
1 'polypeptide(L)' 'KSVDEFRAGKEKAFQALVGQAMKATQGKANPQQVNALLRARLGA' A
#
# COMPACT_ATOMS: atom_id res chain seq x y z
N LYS A 1 -18.81 -8.17 10.13
CA LYS A 1 -19.21 -7.14 9.14
C LYS A 1 -18.38 -5.87 9.31
N SER A 2 -18.59 -5.06 10.35
CA SER A 2 -17.86 -3.78 10.51
C SER A 2 -16.32 -3.90 10.61
N VAL A 3 -15.79 -4.98 11.22
CA VAL A 3 -14.33 -5.19 11.35
C VAL A 3 -13.67 -5.58 10.01
N ASP A 4 -14.31 -6.45 9.24
CA ASP A 4 -13.84 -6.84 7.90
C ASP A 4 -13.90 -5.67 6.91
N GLU A 5 -14.97 -4.87 6.97
CA GLU A 5 -15.11 -3.67 6.14
C GLU A 5 -14.05 -2.61 6.50
N PHE A 6 -13.74 -2.45 7.79
CA PHE A 6 -12.67 -1.56 8.24
C PHE A 6 -11.28 -2.03 7.79
N ARG A 7 -11.00 -3.34 7.87
CA ARG A 7 -9.77 -3.93 7.33
C ARG A 7 -9.69 -3.79 5.82
N ALA A 8 -10.78 -4.05 5.10
CA ALA A 8 -10.85 -3.88 3.65
C ALA A 8 -10.63 -2.42 3.23
N GLY A 9 -11.17 -1.45 3.98
CA GLY A 9 -10.93 -0.03 3.76
C GLY A 9 -9.45 0.36 3.94
N LYS A 10 -8.81 -0.17 4.99
CA LYS A 10 -7.36 0.02 5.22
C LYS A 10 -6.53 -0.58 4.10
N GLU A 11 -6.87 -1.77 3.63
CA GLU A 11 -6.14 -2.46 2.57
C GLU A 11 -6.28 -1.74 1.22
N LYS A 12 -7.46 -1.21 0.92
CA LYS A 12 -7.70 -0.39 -0.28
C LYS A 12 -6.92 0.93 -0.25
N ALA A 13 -6.89 1.61 0.89
CA ALA A 13 -6.09 2.81 1.08
C ALA A 13 -4.58 2.51 0.91
N PHE A 14 -4.14 1.37 1.42
CA PHE A 14 -2.75 0.92 1.28
C PHE A 14 -2.38 0.66 -0.19
N GLN A 15 -3.23 -0.04 -0.95
CA GLN A 15 -2.98 -0.27 -2.38
C GLN A 15 -2.96 1.04 -3.20
N ALA A 16 -3.76 2.04 -2.82
CA ALA A 16 -3.71 3.36 -3.44
C ALA A 16 -2.34 4.04 -3.23
N LEU A 17 -1.76 3.93 -2.03
CA LEU A 17 -0.42 4.46 -1.72
C LEU A 17 0.68 3.74 -2.51
N VAL A 18 0.59 2.42 -2.66
CA VAL A 18 1.49 1.64 -3.51
C VAL A 18 1.43 2.15 -4.96
N GLY A 19 0.23 2.38 -5.49
CA GLY A 19 0.05 2.94 -6.84
C GLY A 19 0.68 4.33 -7.01
N GLN A 20 0.53 5.21 -6.01
CA GLN A 20 1.16 6.53 -6.02
C GLN A 20 2.69 6.45 -5.96
N ALA A 21 3.24 5.56 -5.13
CA ALA A 21 4.69 5.34 -5.04
C ALA A 21 5.27 4.74 -6.35
N MET A 22 4.57 3.78 -6.96
CA MET A 22 4.94 3.23 -8.26
C MET A 22 4.90 4.29 -9.37
N LYS A 23 3.92 5.18 -9.36
CA LYS A 23 3.82 6.29 -10.30
C LYS A 23 4.95 7.31 -10.10
N ALA A 24 5.28 7.66 -8.85
CA ALA A 24 6.37 8.58 -8.52
C ALA A 24 7.74 8.04 -8.97
N THR A 25 7.93 6.72 -8.89
CA THR A 25 9.14 6.03 -9.36
C THR A 25 9.12 5.76 -10.88
N GLN A 26 8.08 6.18 -11.59
CA GLN A 26 7.86 5.92 -13.02
C GLN A 26 7.92 4.42 -13.37
N GLY A 27 7.44 3.55 -12.48
CA GLY A 27 7.48 2.10 -12.67
C GLY A 27 8.88 1.48 -12.54
N LYS A 28 9.89 2.24 -12.10
CA LYS A 28 11.26 1.73 -11.90
C LYS A 28 11.41 0.94 -10.60
N ALA A 29 10.55 1.18 -9.62
CA ALA A 29 10.59 0.45 -8.35
C ALA A 29 9.85 -0.89 -8.45
N ASN A 30 10.35 -1.91 -7.75
CA ASN A 30 9.68 -3.21 -7.67
C ASN A 30 8.43 -3.10 -6.76
N PRO A 31 7.23 -3.50 -7.24
CA PRO A 31 6.00 -3.49 -6.44
C PRO A 31 6.10 -4.20 -5.09
N GLN A 32 6.86 -5.31 -5.03
CA GLN A 32 7.06 -6.10 -3.80
C GLN A 32 7.89 -5.31 -2.78
N GLN A 33 8.95 -4.65 -3.25
CA GLN A 33 9.78 -3.80 -2.39
C GLN A 33 9.01 -2.57 -1.93
N VAL A 34 8.24 -1.92 -2.80
CA VAL A 34 7.41 -0.76 -2.46
C VAL A 34 6.36 -1.14 -1.41
N ASN A 35 5.68 -2.28 -1.57
CA ASN A 35 4.73 -2.80 -0.59
C ASN A 35 5.41 -3.09 0.75
N ALA A 36 6.55 -3.78 0.76
CA ALA A 36 7.30 -4.07 1.98
C ALA A 36 7.76 -2.78 2.70
N LEU A 37 8.26 -1.80 1.95
CA LEU A 37 8.71 -0.52 2.49
C LEU A 37 7.54 0.28 3.08
N LEU A 38 6.40 0.31 2.39
CA LEU A 38 5.20 0.97 2.85
C LEU A 38 4.67 0.32 4.13
N ARG A 39 4.58 -1.02 4.21
CA ARG A 39 4.20 -1.71 5.46
C ARG A 39 5.15 -1.40 6.61
N ALA A 40 6.46 -1.45 6.35
CA ALA A 40 7.48 -1.16 7.35
C ALA A 40 7.43 0.31 7.84
N ARG A 41 7.11 1.27 6.97
CA ARG A 41 7.01 2.70 7.31
C ARG A 41 5.68 3.07 7.96
N LEU A 42 4.59 2.41 7.59
CA LEU A 42 3.25 2.65 8.13
C LEU A 42 2.98 1.88 9.43
N GLY A 43 3.91 1.03 9.87
CA GLY A 43 3.84 0.34 11.17
C GLY A 43 2.65 -0.61 11.27
N ALA A 44 2.28 -1.27 10.17
CA ALA A 44 1.22 -2.28 10.11
C ALA A 44 1.77 -3.70 10.14
#